data_AF-H5YLL9-F1
#
_entry.id   AF-H5YLL9-F1
#
_cell.length_a   1.000
_cell.length_b   1.000
_cell.length_c   1.000
_cell.angle_alpha   90.00
_cell.angle_beta   90.00
_cell.angle_gamma   90.00
#
_symmetry.space_group_name_H-M   'P 1'
#
loop_
_entity.id
_entity.type
_entity.pdbx_description
1 polymer ?
#
loop_
_entity_poly.entity_id
_entity_poly.type
_entity_poly.pdbx_seq_one_letter_code
_entity_poly.pdbx_strand_id
1 'polypeptide(L)'
;MPRHSDATIRRAIRVLSMIGELHKRGYQRLRVMPYISASGGHWRCFIGPVEAFYRNHGAMLREFTAANPARYSTAQQNGYFGWNDAGQDDARSLADKFVERFANLAEKGKGWDYPYAGWYVHMLGLADNGWMPLVYAENVNTSFNHVPLKDVRPDAWKDDSRDLNAFLPMPPAGALEEDHPYYTEPTVVD
;
A
#
# COMPACT_ATOMS: atom_id res chain seq x y z
N MET A 1 13.76 13.02 10.59
CA MET A 1 12.54 13.83 10.81
C MET A 1 11.82 13.34 12.07
N PRO A 2 11.01 14.18 12.73
CA PRO A 2 10.19 13.75 13.86
C PRO A 2 9.23 12.63 13.43
N ARG A 3 8.91 11.72 14.36
CA ARG A 3 7.90 10.68 14.11
C ARG A 3 6.51 11.33 14.06
N HIS A 4 5.63 10.87 13.17
CA HIS A 4 4.25 11.34 13.08
C HIS A 4 3.55 11.26 14.46
N SER A 5 2.83 12.30 14.88
CA SER A 5 2.24 12.37 16.24
C SER A 5 1.03 11.45 16.44
N ASP A 6 0.26 11.18 15.39
CA ASP A 6 -0.86 10.23 15.41
C ASP A 6 -0.37 8.76 15.38
N ALA A 7 -0.73 7.98 16.42
CA ALA A 7 -0.42 6.56 16.54
C ALA A 7 -1.04 5.71 15.42
N THR A 8 -2.22 6.08 14.94
CA THR A 8 -2.95 5.41 13.86
C THR A 8 -2.15 5.46 12.57
N ILE A 9 -1.67 6.65 12.20
CA ILE A 9 -0.83 6.86 11.02
C ILE A 9 0.50 6.12 11.18
N ARG A 10 1.15 6.20 12.35
CA ARG A 10 2.39 5.45 12.62
C ARG A 10 2.23 3.94 12.45
N ARG A 11 1.06 3.38 12.78
CA ARG A 11 0.80 1.94 12.64
C ARG A 11 0.56 1.57 11.18
N ALA A 12 -0.13 2.40 10.41
CA ALA A 12 -0.29 2.22 8.96
C ALA A 12 1.06 2.27 8.23
N ILE A 13 1.88 3.30 8.52
CA ILE A 13 3.26 3.43 7.99
C ILE A 13 4.10 2.20 8.33
N ARG A 14 3.93 1.62 9.52
CA ARG A 14 4.66 0.41 9.93
C ARG A 14 4.32 -0.81 9.08
N VAL A 15 3.05 -0.98 8.69
CA VAL A 15 2.64 -2.05 7.77
C VAL A 15 3.27 -1.84 6.40
N LEU A 16 3.26 -0.60 5.89
CA LEU A 16 3.92 -0.30 4.61
C LEU A 16 5.43 -0.55 4.69
N SER A 17 6.07 -0.12 5.78
CA SER A 17 7.50 -0.32 6.03
C SER A 17 7.89 -1.79 6.14
N MET A 18 7.01 -2.62 6.72
CA MET A 18 7.19 -4.06 6.80
C MET A 18 7.28 -4.71 5.41
N ILE A 19 6.45 -4.28 4.46
CA ILE A 19 6.57 -4.72 3.06
C ILE A 19 7.89 -4.24 2.44
N GLY A 20 8.32 -3.00 2.75
CA GLY A 20 9.64 -2.52 2.34
C GLY A 20 10.79 -3.39 2.87
N GLU A 21 10.69 -3.90 4.11
CA GLU A 21 11.63 -4.88 4.66
C GLU A 21 11.57 -6.22 3.92
N LEU A 22 10.39 -6.68 3.49
CA LEU A 22 10.24 -7.88 2.66
C LEU A 22 10.87 -7.69 1.26
N HIS A 23 10.70 -6.52 0.64
CA HIS A 23 11.30 -6.21 -0.66
C HIS A 23 12.83 -6.26 -0.64
N LYS A 24 13.46 -5.84 0.47
CA LYS A 24 14.92 -5.96 0.68
C LYS A 24 15.40 -7.41 0.75
N ARG A 25 14.52 -8.35 1.10
CA ARG A 25 14.80 -9.79 1.27
C ARG A 25 14.42 -10.63 0.06
N GLY A 26 14.06 -10.00 -1.07
CA GLY A 26 13.72 -10.69 -2.31
C GLY A 26 12.24 -11.03 -2.49
N TYR A 27 11.34 -10.40 -1.73
CA TYR A 27 9.89 -10.57 -1.88
C TYR A 27 9.23 -9.42 -2.65
N GLN A 28 9.86 -8.95 -3.73
CA GLN A 28 9.43 -7.72 -4.43
C GLN A 28 8.15 -7.89 -5.26
N ARG A 29 7.70 -9.13 -5.46
CA ARG A 29 6.42 -9.41 -6.13
C ARG A 29 5.21 -9.28 -5.19
N LEU A 30 5.41 -8.97 -3.90
CA LEU A 30 4.33 -8.54 -3.02
C LEU A 30 3.96 -7.08 -3.28
N ARG A 31 2.67 -6.84 -3.48
CA ARG A 31 2.11 -5.52 -3.73
C ARG A 31 1.04 -5.16 -2.70
N VAL A 32 0.80 -3.87 -2.56
CA VAL A 32 -0.20 -3.32 -1.65
C VAL A 32 -1.34 -2.64 -2.39
N MET A 33 -2.55 -2.76 -1.84
CA MET A 33 -3.71 -1.93 -2.19
C MET A 33 -4.18 -1.18 -0.93
N PRO A 34 -3.66 0.04 -0.68
CA PRO A 34 -4.14 0.95 0.35
C PRO A 34 -5.51 1.52 0.00
N TYR A 35 -6.43 1.56 0.96
CA TYR A 35 -7.76 2.11 0.77
C TYR A 35 -8.36 2.62 2.07
N ILE A 36 -9.45 3.37 1.98
CA ILE A 36 -10.22 3.81 3.15
C ILE A 36 -11.50 2.98 3.28
N SER A 37 -11.90 2.65 4.51
CA SER A 37 -13.18 2.00 4.77
C SER A 37 -14.36 2.82 4.26
N ALA A 38 -15.48 2.17 3.92
CA ALA A 38 -16.77 2.81 3.58
C ALA A 38 -17.13 4.03 4.46
N SER A 39 -16.94 3.90 5.78
CA SER A 39 -17.23 4.95 6.77
C SER A 39 -16.23 6.12 6.78
N GLY A 40 -15.16 6.05 5.99
CA GLY A 40 -14.05 7.01 6.00
C GLY A 40 -13.14 6.95 7.24
N GLY A 41 -13.46 6.13 8.25
CA GLY A 41 -12.79 6.17 9.55
C GLY A 41 -11.46 5.41 9.65
N HIS A 42 -11.22 4.44 8.76
CA HIS A 42 -10.06 3.56 8.87
C HIS A 42 -9.31 3.41 7.56
N TRP A 43 -8.00 3.64 7.61
CA TRP A 43 -7.09 3.22 6.57
C TRP A 43 -6.93 1.70 6.62
N ARG A 44 -6.90 1.08 5.44
CA ARG A 44 -6.81 -0.35 5.25
C ARG A 44 -5.79 -0.66 4.17
N CYS A 45 -5.25 -1.86 4.20
CA CYS A 45 -4.30 -2.33 3.21
C CYS A 45 -4.52 -3.81 2.96
N PHE A 46 -4.72 -4.16 1.70
CA PHE A 46 -4.50 -5.52 1.24
C PHE A 46 -3.05 -5.70 0.79
N ILE A 47 -2.51 -6.89 1.01
CA ILE A 47 -1.21 -7.32 0.52
C ILE A 47 -1.42 -8.61 -0.27
N GLY A 48 -1.01 -8.62 -1.53
CA GLY A 48 -1.19 -9.74 -2.45
C GLY A 48 0.03 -9.91 -3.35
N PRO A 49 0.13 -11.06 -4.05
CA PRO A 49 1.16 -11.23 -5.06
C PRO A 49 0.78 -10.47 -6.34
N VAL A 50 1.75 -10.10 -7.18
CA VAL A 50 1.56 -9.30 -8.40
C VAL A 50 0.51 -9.86 -9.35
N GLU A 51 0.32 -11.17 -9.39
CA GLU A 51 -0.67 -11.89 -10.20
C GLU A 51 -2.12 -11.60 -9.78
N ALA A 52 -2.34 -11.02 -8.58
CA ALA A 52 -3.66 -10.61 -8.12
C ALA A 52 -4.00 -9.15 -8.48
N PHE A 53 -3.07 -8.41 -9.09
CA PHE A 53 -3.23 -6.99 -9.42
C PHE A 53 -3.43 -6.81 -10.92
N TYR A 54 -4.36 -5.94 -11.31
CA TYR A 54 -4.73 -5.69 -12.71
C TYR A 54 -3.54 -5.19 -13.55
N ARG A 55 -3.43 -5.67 -14.79
CA ARG A 55 -2.34 -5.28 -15.71
C ARG A 55 -2.36 -3.80 -16.06
N ASN A 56 -3.54 -3.18 -16.15
CA ASN A 56 -3.70 -1.74 -16.38
C ASN A 56 -3.77 -0.91 -15.09
N HIS A 57 -3.67 -1.53 -13.91
CA HIS A 57 -3.69 -0.82 -12.64
C HIS A 57 -2.92 -1.59 -11.55
N GLY A 58 -1.60 -1.43 -11.51
CA GLY A 58 -0.70 -2.21 -10.66
C GLY A 58 -0.84 -2.06 -9.14
N ALA A 59 -1.72 -1.16 -8.67
CA ALA A 59 -2.09 -0.99 -7.27
C ALA A 59 -3.50 -1.49 -6.92
N MET A 60 -4.32 -1.88 -7.91
CA MET A 60 -5.67 -2.39 -7.69
C MET A 60 -5.64 -3.90 -7.71
N LEU A 61 -5.93 -4.48 -6.55
CA LEU A 61 -6.14 -5.90 -6.39
C LEU A 61 -7.56 -6.24 -6.83
N ARG A 62 -7.72 -7.30 -7.62
CA ARG A 62 -9.06 -7.84 -7.90
C ARG A 62 -9.61 -8.42 -6.60
N GLU A 63 -10.60 -7.73 -6.03
CA GLU A 63 -11.28 -8.13 -4.81
C GLU A 63 -11.91 -9.52 -5.01
N PHE A 64 -11.87 -10.39 -3.99
CA PHE A 64 -12.34 -11.78 -4.05
C PHE A 64 -11.58 -12.73 -4.99
N THR A 65 -10.31 -12.45 -5.32
CA THR A 65 -9.45 -13.47 -5.95
C THR A 65 -9.13 -14.62 -4.98
N ALA A 66 -8.86 -15.80 -5.55
CA ALA A 66 -8.32 -16.96 -4.82
C ALA A 66 -6.94 -16.72 -4.17
N ALA A 67 -6.38 -15.51 -4.30
CA ALA A 67 -5.06 -15.15 -3.80
C ALA A 67 -4.97 -15.06 -2.27
N ASN A 68 -6.11 -15.00 -1.56
CA ASN A 68 -6.22 -14.87 -0.10
C ASN A 68 -5.27 -13.78 0.46
N PRO A 69 -5.48 -12.51 0.07
CA PRO A 69 -4.58 -11.43 0.44
C PRO A 69 -4.58 -11.20 1.96
N ALA A 70 -3.40 -10.90 2.52
CA ALA A 70 -3.31 -10.45 3.90
C ALA A 70 -3.96 -9.07 4.03
N ARG A 71 -4.74 -8.86 5.09
CA ARG A 71 -5.50 -7.63 5.30
C ARG A 71 -5.14 -6.99 6.65
N TYR A 72 -4.86 -5.70 6.61
CA TYR A 72 -4.74 -4.87 7.81
C TYR A 72 -5.72 -3.71 7.75
N SER A 73 -6.28 -3.35 8.90
CA SER A 73 -7.03 -2.12 9.12
C SER A 73 -6.51 -1.39 10.35
N THR A 74 -6.46 -0.07 10.31
CA THR A 74 -6.13 0.72 11.51
C THR A 74 -7.11 0.54 12.66
N ALA A 75 -8.32 0.03 12.43
CA ALA A 75 -9.25 -0.41 13.47
C ALA A 75 -8.64 -1.51 14.37
N GLN A 76 -7.74 -2.33 13.84
CA GLN A 76 -7.04 -3.38 14.58
C GLN A 76 -5.90 -2.83 15.46
N GLN A 77 -5.61 -1.53 15.39
CA GLN A 77 -4.53 -0.88 16.14
C GLN A 77 -3.17 -1.55 15.89
N ASN A 78 -2.55 -2.11 16.92
CA ASN A 78 -1.29 -2.87 16.84
C ASN A 78 -1.52 -4.39 16.85
N GLY A 79 -2.77 -4.85 16.74
CA GLY A 79 -3.13 -6.25 16.47
C GLY A 79 -2.98 -6.58 14.98
N TYR A 80 -1.78 -6.38 14.44
CA TYR A 80 -1.49 -6.48 13.01
C TYR A 80 -1.96 -7.82 12.44
N PHE A 81 -2.79 -7.79 11.39
CA PHE A 81 -3.34 -9.01 10.75
C PHE A 81 -4.14 -9.92 11.70
N GLY A 82 -4.60 -9.41 12.85
CA GLY A 82 -5.24 -10.20 13.90
C GLY A 82 -4.26 -10.89 14.87
N TRP A 83 -2.97 -10.58 14.79
CA TRP A 83 -1.96 -11.11 15.70
C TRP A 83 -1.99 -10.38 17.03
N ASN A 84 -2.12 -11.11 18.12
CA ASN A 84 -2.19 -10.55 19.47
C ASN A 84 -0.80 -10.30 20.11
N ASP A 85 0.26 -10.82 19.50
CA ASP A 85 1.63 -10.77 19.99
C ASP A 85 2.52 -9.77 19.24
N ALA A 86 1.93 -8.93 18.37
CA ALA A 86 2.67 -8.01 17.50
C ALA A 86 2.69 -6.56 18.00
N GLY A 87 2.22 -6.33 19.23
CA GLY A 87 1.92 -4.99 19.75
C GLY A 87 3.11 -4.03 19.82
N GLN A 88 4.32 -4.57 19.98
CA GLN A 88 5.59 -3.82 20.08
C GLN A 88 6.52 -4.05 18.89
N ASP A 89 6.09 -4.82 17.90
CA ASP A 89 6.94 -5.19 16.78
C ASP A 89 7.27 -3.96 15.93
N ASP A 90 8.53 -3.90 15.49
CA ASP A 90 8.96 -3.00 14.44
C ASP A 90 8.68 -3.60 13.05
N ALA A 91 8.98 -2.83 11.99
CA ALA A 91 8.73 -3.28 10.62
C ALA A 91 9.48 -4.58 10.26
N ARG A 92 10.69 -4.77 10.80
CA ARG A 92 11.53 -5.93 10.55
C ARG A 92 10.96 -7.19 11.21
N SER A 93 10.57 -7.07 12.48
CA SER A 93 9.96 -8.16 13.26
C SER A 93 8.60 -8.56 12.69
N LEU A 94 7.80 -7.59 12.23
CA LEU A 94 6.56 -7.89 11.52
C LEU A 94 6.81 -8.62 10.19
N ALA A 95 7.87 -8.29 9.47
CA ALA A 95 8.23 -8.99 8.23
C ALA A 95 8.66 -10.44 8.50
N ASP A 96 9.38 -10.70 9.59
CA ASP A 96 9.72 -12.07 10.02
C ASP A 96 8.45 -12.88 10.27
N LYS A 97 7.52 -12.34 11.06
CA LYS A 97 6.21 -12.97 11.33
C LYS A 97 5.37 -13.12 10.07
N PHE A 98 5.45 -12.19 9.12
CA PHE A 98 4.72 -12.27 7.86
C PHE A 98 5.18 -13.48 7.02
N VAL A 99 6.50 -13.68 6.89
CA VAL A 99 7.03 -14.84 6.16
C VAL A 99 6.63 -16.15 6.83
N GLU A 100 6.66 -16.20 8.17
CA GLU A 100 6.25 -17.39 8.94
C GLU A 100 4.75 -17.69 8.80
N ARG A 101 3.89 -16.68 9.05
CA ARG A 101 2.44 -16.87 9.23
C ARG A 101 1.66 -16.78 7.93
N PHE A 102 2.20 -16.09 6.92
CA PHE A 102 1.65 -16.00 5.58
C PHE A 102 2.56 -16.70 4.56
N ALA A 103 3.12 -17.87 4.92
CA ALA A 103 4.12 -18.58 4.11
C ALA A 103 3.73 -18.77 2.63
N ASN A 104 2.47 -19.15 2.33
CA ASN A 104 2.02 -19.31 0.95
C ASN A 104 2.03 -17.99 0.16
N LEU A 105 1.63 -16.89 0.81
CA LEU A 105 1.63 -15.56 0.19
C LEU A 105 3.06 -15.05 0.02
N ALA A 106 3.92 -15.24 1.03
CA ALA A 106 5.33 -14.91 0.96
C ALA A 106 6.03 -15.68 -0.17
N GLU A 107 5.73 -16.96 -0.36
CA GLU A 107 6.28 -17.77 -1.46
C GLU A 107 5.93 -17.17 -2.83
N LYS A 108 4.66 -16.84 -3.06
CA LYS A 108 4.20 -16.18 -4.29
C LYS A 108 4.82 -14.80 -4.49
N GLY A 109 5.19 -14.15 -3.39
CA GLY A 109 5.88 -12.87 -3.36
C GLY A 109 7.36 -12.91 -3.74
N LYS A 110 8.00 -14.08 -3.79
CA LYS A 110 9.44 -14.21 -4.06
C LYS A 110 9.78 -13.81 -5.49
N GLY A 111 10.89 -13.09 -5.64
CA GLY A 111 11.42 -12.65 -6.92
C GLY A 111 11.70 -11.15 -6.91
N TRP A 112 12.48 -10.74 -7.90
CA TRP A 112 12.84 -9.34 -8.10
C TRP A 112 11.78 -8.65 -8.99
N ASP A 113 11.39 -7.45 -8.58
CA ASP A 113 10.55 -6.50 -9.32
C ASP A 113 11.11 -5.11 -8.96
N TYR A 114 12.30 -4.81 -9.49
CA TYR A 114 12.99 -3.56 -9.20
C TYR A 114 12.18 -2.31 -9.54
N PRO A 115 11.42 -2.27 -10.66
CA PRO A 115 10.51 -1.17 -10.92
C PRO A 115 9.50 -0.95 -9.79
N TYR A 116 8.84 -2.02 -9.31
CA TYR A 116 7.88 -1.89 -8.21
C TYR A 116 8.56 -1.54 -6.89
N ALA A 117 9.68 -2.18 -6.56
CA ALA A 117 10.42 -1.90 -5.34
C ALA A 117 10.94 -0.44 -5.29
N GLY A 118 11.43 0.08 -6.42
CA GLY A 118 11.86 1.48 -6.53
C GLY A 118 10.69 2.46 -6.35
N TRP A 119 9.56 2.19 -7.01
CA TRP A 119 8.32 2.94 -6.80
C TRP A 119 7.87 2.88 -5.33
N TYR A 120 7.97 1.71 -4.70
CA TYR A 120 7.54 1.48 -3.32
C TYR A 120 8.37 2.27 -2.32
N VAL A 121 9.69 2.40 -2.54
CA VAL A 121 10.56 3.24 -1.71
C VAL A 121 10.15 4.71 -1.80
N HIS A 122 9.80 5.22 -2.98
CA HIS A 122 9.28 6.58 -3.12
C HIS A 122 7.95 6.75 -2.36
N MET A 123 7.01 5.80 -2.50
CA MET A 123 5.76 5.79 -1.75
C MET A 123 5.99 5.79 -0.23
N LEU A 124 6.95 5.01 0.28
CA LEU A 124 7.32 5.02 1.70
C LEU A 124 7.83 6.39 2.15
N GLY A 125 8.69 7.03 1.35
CA GLY A 125 9.18 8.37 1.63
C GLY A 125 8.04 9.39 1.74
N LEU A 126 7.05 9.32 0.86
CA LEU A 126 5.85 10.15 0.93
C LEU A 126 5.02 9.85 2.20
N ALA A 127 4.78 8.58 2.51
CA ALA A 127 4.03 8.17 3.69
C ALA A 127 4.71 8.60 5.01
N ASP A 128 6.02 8.48 5.11
CA ASP A 128 6.81 8.95 6.26
C ASP A 128 6.72 10.47 6.45
N ASN A 129 6.51 11.21 5.36
CA ASN A 129 6.27 12.66 5.35
C ASN A 129 4.78 13.02 5.51
N GLY A 130 3.91 12.06 5.83
CA GLY A 130 2.48 12.29 6.10
C GLY A 130 1.59 12.36 4.86
N TRP A 131 2.05 11.87 3.72
CA TRP A 131 1.25 11.70 2.50
C TRP A 131 0.87 10.24 2.32
N MET A 132 -0.31 9.84 2.82
CA MET A 132 -0.73 8.44 2.83
C MET A 132 -1.34 8.01 1.50
N PRO A 133 -0.92 6.88 0.89
CA PRO A 133 -1.53 6.39 -0.34
C PRO A 133 -2.98 5.92 -0.12
N LEU A 134 -3.85 6.25 -1.07
CA LEU A 134 -5.24 5.84 -1.15
C LEU A 134 -5.57 5.45 -2.59
N VAL A 135 -5.42 4.17 -2.91
CA VAL A 135 -5.69 3.65 -4.25
C VAL A 135 -7.20 3.57 -4.52
N TYR A 136 -7.98 3.27 -3.50
CA TYR A 136 -9.41 3.08 -3.59
C TYR A 136 -10.17 3.71 -2.42
N ALA A 137 -11.38 4.17 -2.70
CA ALA A 137 -12.40 4.46 -1.71
C ALA A 137 -13.76 4.09 -2.32
N GLU A 138 -14.64 3.45 -1.54
CA GLU A 138 -15.90 2.87 -2.04
C GLU A 138 -16.82 3.88 -2.76
N ASN A 139 -16.66 5.17 -2.49
CA ASN A 139 -17.45 6.26 -3.09
C ASN A 139 -16.64 7.21 -3.99
N VAL A 140 -15.44 6.81 -4.44
CA VAL A 140 -14.56 7.67 -5.24
C VAL A 140 -14.08 6.93 -6.48
N ASN A 141 -14.07 7.61 -7.63
CA ASN A 141 -13.52 7.05 -8.87
C ASN A 141 -12.05 6.69 -8.69
N THR A 142 -11.70 5.47 -9.11
CA THR A 142 -10.30 5.01 -9.15
C THR A 142 -9.52 5.83 -10.18
N SER A 143 -8.39 6.39 -9.77
CA SER A 143 -7.50 7.13 -10.68
C SER A 143 -6.58 6.17 -11.41
N PHE A 144 -6.46 6.33 -12.74
CA PHE A 144 -5.54 5.55 -13.58
C PHE A 144 -4.27 6.31 -13.97
N ASN A 145 -4.14 7.56 -13.54
CA ASN A 145 -3.01 8.43 -13.92
C ASN A 145 -1.97 8.54 -12.80
N HIS A 146 -2.41 8.41 -11.55
CA HIS A 146 -1.58 8.48 -10.34
C HIS A 146 -2.31 7.84 -9.17
N VAL A 147 -1.58 7.48 -8.11
CA VAL A 147 -2.17 7.03 -6.85
C VAL A 147 -2.51 8.25 -5.99
N PRO A 148 -3.79 8.45 -5.62
CA PRO A 148 -4.17 9.55 -4.73
C PRO A 148 -3.44 9.50 -3.39
N LEU A 149 -3.08 10.67 -2.87
CA LEU A 149 -2.45 10.84 -1.56
C LEU A 149 -3.38 11.62 -0.64
N LYS A 150 -3.54 11.14 0.59
CA LYS A 150 -4.21 11.89 1.66
C LYS A 150 -3.18 12.61 2.51
N ASP A 151 -3.34 13.92 2.61
CA ASP A 151 -2.60 14.71 3.60
C ASP A 151 -3.08 14.34 5.01
N VAL A 152 -2.19 13.72 5.79
CA VAL A 152 -2.41 13.44 7.20
C VAL A 152 -1.38 14.15 8.09
N ARG A 153 -0.60 15.07 7.52
CA ARG A 153 0.51 15.74 8.22
C ARG A 153 0.00 16.49 9.46
N PRO A 154 0.74 16.43 10.58
CA PRO A 154 0.49 17.32 11.72
C PRO A 154 0.60 18.78 11.28
N ASP A 155 -0.13 19.69 11.91
CA ASP A 155 -0.11 21.12 11.54
C ASP A 155 1.30 21.72 11.62
N ALA A 156 2.13 21.26 12.56
CA ALA A 156 3.53 21.68 12.67
C ALA A 156 4.42 21.28 11.47
N TRP A 157 3.96 20.39 10.59
CA TRP A 157 4.68 19.98 9.38
C TRP A 157 4.18 20.69 8.12
N LYS A 158 3.05 21.40 8.20
CA LYS A 158 2.48 22.14 7.08
C LYS A 158 3.26 23.44 6.91
N ASP A 159 3.89 23.59 5.76
CA ASP A 159 4.69 24.75 5.37
C ASP A 159 4.44 24.97 3.89
N ASP A 160 3.73 26.04 3.55
CA ASP A 160 3.29 26.35 2.17
C ASP A 160 4.43 26.30 1.14
N SER A 161 5.70 26.48 1.56
CA SER A 161 6.87 26.42 0.68
C SER A 161 7.31 24.99 0.31
N ARG A 162 6.94 23.98 1.11
CA ARG A 162 7.27 22.55 0.92
C ARG A 162 6.06 21.70 0.48
N ASP A 163 4.88 22.29 0.49
CA ASP A 163 3.59 21.62 0.23
C ASP A 163 3.33 21.30 -1.24
N LEU A 164 4.17 21.80 -2.16
CA LEU A 164 3.75 21.96 -3.57
C LEU A 164 3.85 20.74 -4.49
N ASN A 165 4.42 19.58 -4.11
CA ASN A 165 4.70 18.53 -5.10
C ASN A 165 4.50 17.08 -4.62
N ALA A 166 3.62 16.80 -3.67
CA ALA A 166 3.31 15.42 -3.30
C ALA A 166 2.60 14.70 -4.47
N PHE A 167 3.34 13.88 -5.20
CA PHE A 167 2.85 13.15 -6.35
C PHE A 167 3.38 11.72 -6.32
N LEU A 168 2.47 10.75 -6.45
CA LEU A 168 2.80 9.35 -6.56
C LEU A 168 2.30 8.82 -7.91
N PRO A 169 3.18 8.59 -8.90
CA PRO A 169 2.75 8.03 -10.18
C PRO A 169 2.13 6.64 -9.99
N MET A 170 1.45 6.14 -11.03
CA MET A 170 1.02 4.74 -11.02
C MET A 170 2.22 3.80 -10.84
N PRO A 171 2.09 2.73 -10.03
CA PRO A 171 3.11 1.69 -10.01
C PRO A 171 3.15 0.95 -11.35
N PRO A 172 4.22 0.19 -11.62
CA PRO A 172 4.26 -0.77 -12.72
C PRO A 172 3.02 -1.66 -12.76
N ALA A 173 2.62 -2.07 -13.97
CA ALA A 173 1.51 -2.99 -14.24
C ALA A 173 1.50 -4.21 -13.32
N GLY A 174 0.31 -4.66 -12.91
CA GLY A 174 0.14 -5.98 -12.31
C GLY A 174 0.29 -7.12 -13.32
N ALA A 175 0.20 -8.36 -12.86
CA ALA A 175 0.32 -9.54 -13.72
C ALA A 175 -0.99 -10.31 -13.89
N LEU A 176 -2.12 -9.78 -13.38
CA LEU A 176 -3.42 -10.33 -13.68
C LEU A 176 -3.75 -10.07 -15.15
N GLU A 177 -4.10 -11.11 -15.91
CA GLU A 177 -4.46 -11.04 -17.34
C GLU A 177 -5.85 -10.41 -17.59
N GLU A 178 -6.26 -9.48 -16.74
CA GLU A 178 -7.51 -8.74 -16.81
C GLU A 178 -7.21 -7.25 -16.63
N ASP A 179 -8.04 -6.44 -17.27
CA ASP A 179 -8.09 -5.00 -17.04
C ASP A 179 -9.12 -4.68 -15.95
N HIS A 180 -8.84 -3.66 -15.15
CA HIS A 180 -9.81 -3.17 -14.19
C HIS A 180 -11.07 -2.68 -14.94
N PRO A 181 -12.27 -3.13 -14.56
CA PRO A 181 -13.48 -2.97 -15.39
C PRO A 181 -13.93 -1.52 -15.57
N TYR A 182 -13.51 -0.62 -14.68
CA TYR A 182 -13.79 0.81 -14.78
C TYR A 182 -12.72 1.60 -15.54
N TYR A 183 -11.75 0.91 -16.17
CA TYR A 183 -10.82 1.55 -17.07
C TYR A 183 -11.52 1.91 -18.38
N THR A 184 -11.45 3.17 -18.76
CA THR A 184 -11.80 3.63 -20.10
C THR A 184 -10.52 4.04 -20.79
N GLU A 185 -10.23 3.48 -21.96
CA GLU A 185 -9.12 3.98 -22.78
C GLU A 185 -9.32 5.48 -23.03
N PRO A 186 -8.25 6.29 -23.00
CA PRO A 186 -8.36 7.68 -23.39
C PRO A 186 -8.85 7.70 -24.84
N THR A 187 -9.99 8.34 -25.11
CA THR A 187 -10.45 8.57 -26.46
C THR A 187 -9.35 9.36 -27.18
N VAL A 188 -8.68 8.72 -28.14
CA VAL A 188 -7.76 9.44 -29.04
C VAL A 188 -8.64 10.38 -29.84
N VAL A 189 -8.55 11.67 -29.56
CA VAL A 189 -9.17 12.69 -30.39
C VAL A 189 -8.17 12.94 -31.52
N ASP A 190 -8.44 12.38 -32.69
CA ASP A 190 -7.71 12.64 -33.94
C ASP A 190 -7.77 14.12 -34.34
#